data_AF-A0A942CRD6-F1
#
_entry.id   AF-A0A942CRD6-F1
#
_cell.length_a   1.000
_cell.length_b   1.000
_cell.length_c   1.000
_cell.angle_alpha   90.00
_cell.angle_beta   90.00
_cell.angle_gamma   90.00
#
_symmetry.space_group_name_H-M   'P 1'
#
loop_
_entity.id
_entity.type
_entity.pdbx_description
1 polymer ?
#
loop_
_entity_poly.entity_id
_entity_poly.type
_entity_poly.pdbx_seq_one_letter_code
_entity_poly.pdbx_strand_id
1 'polypeptide(L)'
;MGLQKQIGALASTVHAERDAAAEEIFVAGAVLARRAARAWMKDADLGALIGPDPAITVGIAVSPCTFEKIRAANGSPRLANVPPDQDAEEFELHFTGIALDVLTSKAPEGGGAIARYLARAGEGIQQVEFFCKDVDRATAILREKFGVKAVYPETRAGADGTRVNFFLVTTPENEKVLIELYEKK
;
A
#
# COMPACT_ATOMS: atom_id res chain seq x y z
N MET A 1 -1.60 19.32 5.97
CA MET A 1 -1.84 19.28 7.43
C MET A 1 -2.68 18.08 7.88
N GLY A 2 -3.47 17.44 7.00
CA GLY A 2 -4.34 16.31 7.39
C GLY A 2 -3.59 14.99 7.64
N LEU A 3 -2.88 14.44 6.65
CA LEU A 3 -2.41 13.05 6.70
C LEU A 3 -1.30 12.78 7.73
N GLN A 4 -0.26 13.61 7.82
CA GLN A 4 0.80 13.41 8.82
C GLN A 4 0.28 13.45 10.26
N LYS A 5 -0.73 14.29 10.53
CA LYS A 5 -1.39 14.32 11.85
C LYS A 5 -2.07 12.98 12.14
N GLN A 6 -2.77 12.41 11.16
CA GLN A 6 -3.44 11.13 11.34
C GLN A 6 -2.43 9.98 11.51
N ILE A 7 -1.33 9.98 10.76
CA ILE A 7 -0.25 9.00 10.96
C ILE A 7 0.27 9.07 12.40
N GLY A 8 0.52 10.27 12.93
CA GLY A 8 0.91 10.44 14.34
C GLY A 8 -0.15 9.96 15.33
N ALA A 9 -1.44 10.15 15.01
CA ALA A 9 -2.56 9.72 15.86
C ALA A 9 -2.72 8.19 15.93
N LEU A 10 -2.19 7.41 14.97
CA LEU A 10 -2.11 5.95 15.08
C LEU A 10 -1.23 5.49 16.26
N ALA A 11 -0.37 6.36 16.80
CA ALA A 11 0.40 6.11 18.02
C ALA A 11 -0.27 6.62 19.30
N SER A 12 -1.52 7.13 19.22
CA SER A 12 -2.24 7.60 20.39
C SER A 12 -2.50 6.47 21.39
N THR A 13 -2.51 6.79 22.68
CA THR A 13 -2.94 5.86 23.74
C THR A 13 -4.45 5.68 23.75
N VAL A 14 -5.21 6.58 23.12
CA VAL A 14 -6.68 6.55 23.04
C VAL A 14 -7.10 5.75 21.80
N HIS A 15 -7.81 4.63 22.01
CA HIS A 15 -8.24 3.75 20.90
C HIS A 15 -9.09 4.47 19.85
N ALA A 16 -10.07 5.27 20.29
CA ALA A 16 -10.96 6.00 19.38
C ALA A 16 -10.22 7.01 18.48
N GLU A 17 -9.10 7.58 18.94
CA GLU A 17 -8.26 8.45 18.11
C GLU A 17 -7.53 7.65 17.02
N ARG A 18 -7.10 6.42 17.33
CA ARG A 18 -6.51 5.52 16.35
C ARG A 18 -7.53 5.07 15.31
N ASP A 19 -8.76 4.73 15.74
CA ASP A 19 -9.85 4.37 14.84
C ASP A 19 -10.15 5.49 13.82
N ALA A 20 -10.33 6.71 14.32
CA ALA A 20 -10.61 7.88 13.47
C ALA A 20 -9.45 8.19 12.51
N ALA A 21 -8.20 8.09 13.00
CA ALA A 21 -7.03 8.29 12.17
C ALA A 21 -6.92 7.23 11.06
N ALA A 22 -7.18 5.96 11.40
CA ALA A 22 -7.15 4.87 10.45
C ALA A 22 -8.23 5.03 9.37
N GLU A 23 -9.43 5.44 9.75
CA GLU A 23 -10.52 5.74 8.81
C GLU A 23 -10.13 6.86 7.83
N GLU A 24 -9.62 7.98 8.33
CA GLU A 24 -9.21 9.09 7.46
C GLU A 24 -8.09 8.69 6.48
N ILE A 25 -7.07 7.96 6.95
CA ILE A 25 -5.98 7.47 6.10
C ILE A 25 -6.51 6.50 5.04
N PHE A 26 -7.32 5.52 5.47
CA PHE A 26 -7.87 4.51 4.59
C PHE A 26 -8.76 5.14 3.51
N VAL A 27 -9.67 6.04 3.89
CA VAL A 27 -10.56 6.73 2.93
C VAL A 27 -9.73 7.52 1.92
N ALA A 28 -8.70 8.25 2.36
CA ALA A 28 -7.84 9.00 1.45
C ALA A 28 -7.14 8.09 0.43
N GLY A 29 -6.53 7.00 0.88
CA GLY A 29 -5.85 6.04 -0.01
C GLY A 29 -6.81 5.31 -0.94
N ALA A 30 -7.91 4.78 -0.40
CA ALA A 30 -8.90 4.03 -1.16
C ALA A 30 -9.60 4.89 -2.22
N VAL A 31 -9.93 6.16 -1.92
CA VAL A 31 -10.52 7.08 -2.91
C VAL A 31 -9.53 7.33 -4.05
N LEU A 32 -8.26 7.60 -3.74
CA LEU A 32 -7.23 7.85 -4.73
C LEU A 32 -7.02 6.63 -5.65
N ALA A 33 -6.87 5.44 -5.07
CA ALA A 33 -6.66 4.20 -5.81
C ALA A 33 -7.88 3.82 -6.67
N ARG A 34 -9.11 3.95 -6.14
CA ARG A 34 -10.34 3.68 -6.90
C ARG A 34 -10.51 4.64 -8.07
N ARG A 35 -10.10 5.91 -7.95
CA ARG A 35 -10.11 6.86 -9.07
C ARG A 35 -9.12 6.45 -10.15
N ALA A 36 -7.89 6.13 -9.75
CA ALA A 36 -6.82 5.69 -10.65
C ALA A 36 -7.16 4.40 -11.41
N ALA A 37 -7.68 3.39 -10.72
CA ALA A 37 -7.99 2.09 -11.28
C ALA A 37 -9.43 1.94 -11.80
N ARG A 38 -10.19 3.03 -11.90
CA ARG A 38 -11.61 2.99 -12.33
C ARG A 38 -11.79 2.29 -13.68
N ALA A 39 -10.88 2.53 -14.62
CA ALA A 39 -10.93 1.91 -15.95
C ALA A 39 -10.59 0.41 -15.89
N TRP A 40 -9.74 -0.01 -14.94
CA TRP A 40 -9.33 -1.40 -14.75
C TRP A 40 -10.50 -2.25 -14.25
N MET A 41 -11.23 -1.74 -13.25
CA MET A 41 -12.41 -2.40 -12.68
C MET A 41 -13.56 -2.55 -13.67
N LYS A 42 -13.60 -1.72 -14.72
CA LYS A 42 -14.63 -1.76 -15.77
C LYS A 42 -14.28 -2.67 -16.94
N ASP A 43 -13.00 -3.02 -17.14
CA ASP A 43 -12.62 -3.98 -18.16
C ASP A 43 -13.04 -5.39 -17.72
N ALA A 44 -13.63 -6.15 -18.62
CA ALA A 44 -14.19 -7.46 -18.29
C ALA A 44 -13.11 -8.45 -17.81
N ASP A 45 -11.94 -8.45 -18.46
CA ASP A 45 -10.88 -9.41 -18.15
C ASP A 45 -10.15 -9.01 -16.87
N LEU A 46 -9.75 -7.73 -16.75
CA LEU A 46 -9.04 -7.25 -15.57
C LEU A 46 -9.95 -7.18 -14.34
N GLY A 47 -11.18 -6.72 -14.51
CA GLY A 47 -12.20 -6.68 -13.46
C GLY A 47 -12.55 -8.06 -12.91
N ALA A 48 -12.46 -9.13 -13.71
CA ALA A 48 -12.64 -10.50 -13.21
C ALA A 48 -11.53 -10.97 -12.26
N LEU A 49 -10.33 -10.39 -12.38
CA LEU A 49 -9.14 -10.71 -11.58
C LEU A 49 -9.08 -9.93 -10.26
N ILE A 50 -9.41 -8.62 -10.28
CA ILE A 50 -9.35 -7.75 -9.09
C ILE A 50 -10.72 -7.58 -8.40
N GLY A 51 -11.83 -7.82 -9.11
CA GLY A 51 -13.18 -7.63 -8.62
C GLY A 51 -13.72 -6.20 -8.80
N PRO A 52 -15.06 -6.01 -8.72
CA PRO A 52 -15.70 -4.70 -8.84
C PRO A 52 -15.52 -3.81 -7.59
N ASP A 53 -15.25 -4.43 -6.44
CA ASP A 53 -14.86 -3.77 -5.20
C ASP A 53 -13.73 -4.60 -4.56
N PRO A 54 -12.46 -4.37 -4.96
CA PRO A 54 -11.34 -5.14 -4.45
C PRO A 54 -11.22 -4.94 -2.94
N ALA A 55 -10.73 -5.97 -2.24
CA ALA A 55 -10.21 -5.78 -0.90
C ALA A 55 -9.00 -4.85 -0.98
N ILE A 56 -9.03 -3.76 -0.19
CA ILE A 56 -8.01 -2.71 -0.20
C ILE A 56 -7.24 -2.75 1.12
N THR A 57 -5.92 -2.69 1.03
CA THR A 57 -5.04 -2.30 2.13
C THR A 57 -4.34 -1.00 1.74
N VAL A 58 -4.24 -0.04 2.66
CA VAL A 58 -3.52 1.23 2.41
C VAL A 58 -2.17 1.19 3.13
N GLY A 59 -1.10 1.22 2.34
CA GLY A 59 0.27 1.22 2.83
C GLY A 59 0.80 2.63 3.10
N ILE A 60 1.16 2.91 4.35
CA ILE A 60 1.79 4.16 4.77
C ILE A 60 3.28 3.95 5.05
N ALA A 61 4.13 4.75 4.40
CA ALA A 61 5.54 4.80 4.74
C ALA A 61 5.78 5.81 5.85
N VAL A 62 6.48 5.39 6.91
CA VAL A 62 6.81 6.22 8.07
C VAL A 62 8.28 6.10 8.45
N SER A 63 8.79 7.07 9.21
CA SER A 63 10.15 6.99 9.77
C SER A 63 10.25 5.81 10.76
N PRO A 64 11.45 5.25 10.99
CA PRO A 64 11.62 4.14 11.95
C PRO A 64 11.15 4.48 13.37
N CYS A 65 11.30 5.74 13.79
CA CYS A 65 10.82 6.20 15.09
C CYS A 65 9.29 6.22 15.17
N THR A 66 8.61 6.68 14.12
CA THR A 66 7.14 6.67 14.05
C THR A 66 6.61 5.24 13.95
N PHE A 67 7.26 4.39 13.16
CA PHE A 67 6.94 2.96 13.01
C PHE A 67 6.86 2.27 14.38
N GLU A 68 7.91 2.36 15.19
CA GLU A 68 7.95 1.73 16.52
C GLU A 68 6.89 2.29 17.48
N LYS A 69 6.61 3.60 17.43
CA LYS A 69 5.57 4.22 18.26
C LYS A 69 4.18 3.69 17.90
N ILE A 70 3.86 3.63 16.60
CA ILE A 70 2.58 3.09 16.12
C ILE A 70 2.47 1.62 16.52
N ARG A 71 3.53 0.83 16.27
CA ARG A 71 3.57 -0.60 16.60
C ARG A 71 3.31 -0.84 18.08
N ALA A 72 4.00 -0.11 18.96
CA ALA A 72 3.83 -0.22 20.41
C ALA A 72 2.41 0.14 20.86
N ALA A 73 1.84 1.25 20.35
CA ALA A 73 0.49 1.70 20.71
C ALA A 73 -0.62 0.73 20.27
N ASN A 74 -0.35 -0.10 19.25
CA ASN A 74 -1.29 -1.08 18.71
C ASN A 74 -0.99 -2.52 19.16
N GLY A 75 -0.31 -2.69 20.31
CA GLY A 75 -0.12 -4.02 20.90
C GLY A 75 1.01 -4.84 20.28
N SER A 76 1.93 -4.18 19.56
CA SER A 76 3.12 -4.79 18.95
C SER A 76 2.80 -5.95 17.99
N PRO A 77 2.01 -5.71 16.92
CA PRO A 77 1.70 -6.73 15.92
C PRO A 77 2.96 -7.38 15.33
N ARG A 78 2.80 -8.61 14.82
CA ARG A 78 3.90 -9.34 14.17
C ARG A 78 4.39 -8.56 12.94
N LEU A 79 5.70 -8.51 12.76
CA LEU A 79 6.29 -8.02 11.52
C LEU A 79 6.08 -9.05 10.40
N ALA A 80 5.72 -8.57 9.21
CA ALA A 80 5.61 -9.41 8.03
C ALA A 80 6.99 -9.95 7.61
N ASN A 81 7.00 -11.11 6.96
CA ASN A 81 8.23 -11.65 6.39
C ASN A 81 8.48 -11.01 5.01
N VAL A 82 9.09 -9.83 5.02
CA VAL A 82 9.47 -9.07 3.82
C VAL A 82 10.72 -9.68 3.16
N PRO A 83 10.74 -9.88 1.84
CA PRO A 83 11.92 -10.37 1.13
C PRO A 83 13.18 -9.54 1.44
N PRO A 84 14.34 -10.18 1.71
CA PRO A 84 15.54 -9.48 2.19
C PRO A 84 16.05 -8.37 1.26
N ASP A 85 15.80 -8.47 -0.04
CA ASP A 85 16.25 -7.51 -1.05
C ASP A 85 15.39 -6.25 -1.16
N GLN A 86 14.27 -6.15 -0.42
CA GLN A 86 13.34 -5.03 -0.51
C GLN A 86 13.59 -3.90 0.51
N ASP A 87 14.50 -4.11 1.48
CA ASP A 87 14.90 -3.09 2.47
C ASP A 87 13.70 -2.44 3.20
N ALA A 88 12.73 -3.26 3.62
CA ALA A 88 11.56 -2.82 4.36
C ALA A 88 11.25 -3.70 5.58
N GLU A 89 10.65 -3.08 6.58
CA GLU A 89 9.88 -3.71 7.66
C GLU A 89 8.46 -3.21 7.58
N GLU A 90 7.51 -4.10 7.84
CA GLU A 90 6.09 -3.76 7.82
C GLU A 90 5.28 -4.59 8.80
N PHE A 91 4.11 -4.07 9.18
CA PHE A 91 3.09 -4.79 9.92
C PHE A 91 1.70 -4.26 9.55
N GLU A 92 0.73 -5.17 9.57
CA GLU A 92 -0.67 -4.82 9.32
C GLU A 92 -1.37 -4.34 10.59
N LEU A 93 -2.22 -3.32 10.42
CA LEU A 93 -3.23 -2.91 11.38
C LEU A 93 -4.62 -3.17 10.80
N HIS A 94 -5.47 -3.82 11.60
CA HIS A 94 -6.86 -4.06 11.24
C HIS A 94 -7.78 -3.31 12.18
N PHE A 95 -8.65 -2.50 11.59
CA PHE A 95 -9.79 -1.86 12.23
C PHE A 95 -11.07 -2.36 11.57
N THR A 96 -12.23 -2.02 12.11
CA THR A 96 -13.51 -2.47 11.55
C THR A 96 -13.67 -2.03 10.09
N GLY A 97 -13.53 -2.97 9.15
CA GLY A 97 -13.63 -2.70 7.70
C GLY A 97 -12.43 -1.99 7.08
N ILE A 98 -11.32 -1.82 7.80
CA ILE A 98 -10.13 -1.08 7.37
C ILE A 98 -8.89 -1.93 7.59
N ALA A 99 -8.04 -2.01 6.57
CA ALA A 99 -6.71 -2.58 6.65
C ALA A 99 -5.67 -1.52 6.26
N LEU A 100 -4.68 -1.35 7.11
CA LEU A 100 -3.51 -0.51 6.84
C LEU A 100 -2.26 -1.38 6.93
N ASP A 101 -1.31 -1.12 6.04
CA ASP A 101 0.06 -1.61 6.20
C ASP A 101 0.96 -0.44 6.59
N VAL A 102 1.74 -0.62 7.64
CA VAL A 102 2.66 0.41 8.15
C VAL A 102 4.06 -0.03 7.77
N LEU A 103 4.73 0.74 6.91
CA LEU A 103 6.02 0.40 6.32
C LEU A 103 7.12 1.35 6.78
N THR A 104 8.32 0.81 7.01
CA THR A 104 9.55 1.61 7.17
C THR A 104 10.74 0.94 6.49
N SER A 105 11.85 1.66 6.35
CA SER A 105 13.09 1.12 5.77
C SER A 105 14.02 0.58 6.85
N LYS A 106 14.65 -0.58 6.58
CA LYS A 106 15.68 -1.16 7.46
C LYS A 106 16.99 -0.36 7.42
N ALA A 107 17.28 0.25 6.27
CA ALA A 107 18.44 1.12 6.06
C ALA A 107 17.99 2.48 5.49
N PRO A 108 17.60 3.45 6.36
CA PRO A 108 17.14 4.77 5.93
C PRO A 108 18.13 5.52 5.01
N GLU A 109 19.43 5.27 5.16
CA GLU A 109 20.52 5.81 4.33
C GLU A 109 20.91 4.89 3.15
N GLY A 110 20.39 3.66 3.11
CA GLY A 110 20.73 2.60 2.14
C GLY A 110 20.03 2.74 0.79
N GLY A 111 19.11 3.70 0.67
CA GLY A 111 18.48 4.07 -0.59
C GLY A 111 17.45 3.07 -1.10
N GLY A 112 16.86 2.21 -0.25
CA GLY A 112 15.71 1.36 -0.60
C GLY A 112 14.49 2.14 -1.09
N ALA A 113 13.48 1.46 -1.63
CA ALA A 113 12.31 2.12 -2.21
C ALA A 113 11.56 2.99 -1.20
N ILE A 114 11.37 2.49 0.02
CA ILE A 114 10.74 3.20 1.14
C ILE A 114 11.60 4.38 1.61
N ALA A 115 12.92 4.18 1.80
CA ALA A 115 13.84 5.27 2.15
C ALA A 115 13.80 6.43 1.13
N ARG A 116 13.84 6.13 -0.17
CA ARG A 116 13.75 7.14 -1.24
C ARG A 116 12.39 7.83 -1.27
N TYR A 117 11.31 7.11 -0.97
CA TYR A 117 9.99 7.73 -0.82
C TYR A 117 10.00 8.74 0.32
N LEU A 118 10.43 8.32 1.51
CA LEU A 118 10.47 9.16 2.72
C LEU A 118 11.34 10.40 2.53
N ALA A 119 12.52 10.25 1.91
CA ALA A 119 13.41 11.38 1.63
C ALA A 119 12.78 12.42 0.68
N ARG A 120 11.90 11.99 -0.24
CA ARG A 120 11.26 12.87 -1.22
C ARG A 120 9.94 13.45 -0.73
N ALA A 121 9.11 12.65 -0.07
CA ALA A 121 7.71 12.96 0.22
C ALA A 121 7.41 13.13 1.72
N GLY A 122 8.32 12.72 2.60
CA GLY A 122 8.05 12.55 4.02
C GLY A 122 7.13 11.35 4.29
N GLU A 123 6.60 11.28 5.51
CA GLU A 123 5.64 10.23 5.90
C GLU A 123 4.29 10.43 5.21
N GLY A 124 3.69 9.34 4.70
CA GLY A 124 2.48 9.41 3.90
C GLY A 124 2.04 8.09 3.29
N ILE A 125 0.94 8.10 2.56
CA ILE A 125 0.47 6.96 1.76
C ILE A 125 1.46 6.72 0.63
N GLN A 126 2.13 5.56 0.68
CA GLN A 126 3.14 5.18 -0.28
C GLN A 126 2.57 4.22 -1.33
N GLN A 127 1.65 3.33 -0.93
CA GLN A 127 1.00 2.39 -1.82
C GLN A 127 -0.44 2.09 -1.40
N VAL A 128 -1.23 1.57 -2.33
CA VAL A 128 -2.53 0.97 -2.07
C VAL A 128 -2.57 -0.40 -2.74
N GLU A 129 -2.93 -1.42 -1.99
CA GLU A 129 -2.91 -2.81 -2.43
C GLU A 129 -4.30 -3.27 -2.84
N PHE A 130 -4.39 -3.98 -3.98
CA PHE A 130 -5.56 -4.72 -4.40
C PHE A 130 -5.26 -6.21 -4.48
N PHE A 131 -6.14 -6.99 -3.86
CA PHE A 131 -6.15 -8.42 -4.12
C PHE A 131 -6.40 -8.70 -5.61
N CYS A 132 -5.63 -9.62 -6.16
CA CYS A 132 -5.69 -10.06 -7.54
C CYS A 132 -5.59 -11.59 -7.59
N LYS A 133 -6.48 -12.23 -8.36
CA LYS A 133 -6.49 -13.69 -8.51
C LYS A 133 -5.33 -14.24 -9.33
N ASP A 134 -4.72 -13.42 -10.19
CA ASP A 134 -3.62 -13.78 -11.07
C ASP A 134 -2.85 -12.51 -11.45
N VAL A 135 -1.75 -12.24 -10.75
CA VAL A 135 -0.98 -11.00 -10.96
C VAL A 135 -0.24 -11.02 -12.29
N ASP A 136 0.19 -12.18 -12.79
CA ASP A 136 0.87 -12.30 -14.08
C ASP A 136 -0.09 -11.92 -15.23
N ARG A 137 -1.32 -12.46 -15.20
CA ARG A 137 -2.35 -12.14 -16.19
C ARG A 137 -2.78 -10.68 -16.10
N ALA A 138 -2.98 -10.15 -14.89
CA ALA A 138 -3.33 -8.74 -14.70
C ALA A 138 -2.23 -7.81 -15.25
N THR A 139 -0.96 -8.15 -15.00
CA THR A 139 0.20 -7.41 -15.52
C THR A 139 0.20 -7.37 -17.06
N ALA A 140 -0.06 -8.50 -17.71
CA ALA A 140 -0.15 -8.57 -19.17
C ALA A 140 -1.29 -7.70 -19.72
N ILE A 141 -2.48 -7.76 -19.11
CA ILE A 141 -3.64 -6.96 -19.53
C ILE A 141 -3.37 -5.47 -19.36
N LEU A 142 -2.79 -5.06 -18.22
CA LEU A 142 -2.43 -3.67 -17.95
C LEU A 142 -1.48 -3.10 -19.00
N ARG A 143 -0.48 -3.88 -19.40
CA ARG A 143 0.44 -3.51 -20.48
C ARG A 143 -0.28 -3.41 -21.84
N GLU A 144 -1.05 -4.43 -22.20
CA GLU A 144 -1.61 -4.59 -23.55
C GLU A 144 -2.79 -3.67 -23.83
N LYS A 145 -3.71 -3.52 -22.87
CA LYS A 145 -4.95 -2.75 -23.05
C LYS A 145 -4.85 -1.31 -22.55
N PHE A 146 -4.05 -1.08 -21.50
CA PHE A 146 -3.98 0.23 -20.83
C PHE A 146 -2.66 0.95 -21.05
N GLY A 147 -1.66 0.29 -21.65
CA GLY A 147 -0.32 0.85 -21.81
C GLY A 147 0.39 1.13 -20.48
N VAL A 148 -0.09 0.54 -19.38
CA VAL A 148 0.47 0.72 -18.04
C VAL A 148 1.61 -0.27 -17.85
N LYS A 149 2.81 0.25 -17.60
CA LYS A 149 4.00 -0.56 -17.35
C LYS A 149 4.09 -0.92 -15.87
N ALA A 150 4.36 -2.18 -15.58
CA ALA A 150 4.75 -2.63 -14.26
C ALA A 150 6.10 -2.03 -13.85
N VAL A 151 6.29 -1.82 -12.55
CA VAL A 151 7.57 -1.44 -11.95
C VAL A 151 8.59 -2.56 -12.10
N TYR A 152 8.17 -3.82 -11.87
CA TYR A 152 9.02 -4.97 -12.13
C TYR A 152 8.72 -5.61 -13.49
N PRO A 153 9.75 -5.99 -14.27
CA PRO A 153 9.56 -6.67 -15.55
C PRO A 153 8.75 -7.97 -15.45
N GLU A 154 8.91 -8.68 -14.34
CA GLU A 154 8.19 -9.90 -13.99
C GLU A 154 7.67 -9.80 -12.55
N THR A 155 6.65 -10.57 -12.19
CA THR A 155 6.13 -10.61 -10.82
C THR A 155 7.18 -11.13 -9.86
N ARG A 156 7.13 -10.68 -8.60
CA ARG A 156 8.12 -11.04 -7.57
C ARG A 156 7.42 -11.56 -6.32
N ALA A 157 8.20 -12.16 -5.42
CA ALA A 157 7.71 -12.45 -4.07
C ALA A 157 7.46 -11.14 -3.32
N GLY A 158 6.32 -11.04 -2.66
CA GLY A 158 6.00 -9.99 -1.69
C GLY A 158 6.10 -10.52 -0.26
N ALA A 159 5.62 -9.71 0.68
CA ALA A 159 5.60 -10.08 2.08
C ALA A 159 4.71 -11.29 2.36
N ASP A 160 5.11 -12.07 3.37
CA ASP A 160 4.43 -13.30 3.79
C ASP A 160 4.17 -14.30 2.64
N GLY A 161 5.02 -14.27 1.61
CA GLY A 161 5.02 -15.23 0.52
C GLY A 161 4.01 -14.95 -0.59
N THR A 162 3.37 -13.77 -0.60
CA THR A 162 2.53 -13.32 -1.70
C THR A 162 3.30 -13.22 -3.01
N ARG A 163 2.58 -13.14 -4.13
CA ARG A 163 3.13 -12.74 -5.43
C ARG A 163 2.63 -11.34 -5.74
N VAL A 164 3.53 -10.44 -6.16
CA VAL A 164 3.22 -9.01 -6.28
C VAL A 164 3.79 -8.38 -7.55
N ASN A 165 3.15 -7.28 -7.97
CA ASN A 165 3.76 -6.28 -8.84
C ASN A 165 3.15 -4.89 -8.55
N PHE A 166 3.85 -3.84 -8.96
CA PHE A 166 3.49 -2.45 -8.67
C PHE A 166 3.29 -1.65 -9.94
N PHE A 167 2.37 -0.69 -9.87
CA PHE A 167 1.97 0.14 -10.99
C PHE A 167 1.81 1.58 -10.52
N LEU A 168 2.61 2.49 -11.08
CA LEU A 168 2.44 3.91 -10.84
C LEU A 168 1.35 4.45 -11.78
N VAL A 169 0.20 4.79 -11.22
CA VAL A 169 -0.98 5.22 -11.98
C VAL A 169 -1.26 6.69 -11.71
N THR A 170 -1.64 7.41 -12.74
CA THR A 170 -2.07 8.81 -12.64
C THR A 170 -3.60 8.88 -12.67
N THR A 171 -4.20 9.60 -11.73
CA THR A 171 -5.64 9.87 -11.71
C THR A 171 -6.04 10.83 -12.82
N PRO A 172 -7.33 10.92 -13.18
CA PRO A 172 -7.84 11.98 -14.07
C PRO A 172 -7.50 13.39 -13.59
N GLU A 173 -7.37 13.59 -12.28
CA GLU A 173 -7.00 14.85 -11.63
C GLU A 173 -5.46 15.07 -11.56
N ASN A 174 -4.68 14.24 -12.24
CA ASN A 174 -3.21 14.31 -12.34
C ASN A 174 -2.46 14.05 -11.01
N GLU A 175 -3.09 13.32 -10.09
CA GLU A 175 -2.46 12.79 -8.88
C GLU A 175 -1.85 11.42 -9.15
N LYS A 176 -0.78 11.05 -8.45
CA LYS A 176 -0.12 9.75 -8.64
C LYS A 176 -0.35 8.84 -7.46
N VAL A 177 -0.61 7.56 -7.74
CA VAL A 177 -0.73 6.50 -6.73
C VAL A 177 0.05 5.29 -7.19
N LEU A 178 0.79 4.66 -6.26
CA LEU A 178 1.38 3.36 -6.49
C LEU A 178 0.34 2.31 -6.10
N ILE A 179 -0.12 1.54 -7.09
CA ILE A 179 -1.02 0.41 -6.85
C ILE A 179 -0.20 -0.86 -6.84
N GLU A 180 -0.30 -1.61 -5.75
CA GLU A 180 0.19 -2.98 -5.66
C GLU A 180 -0.93 -3.94 -6.04
N LEU A 181 -0.65 -4.86 -6.96
CA LEU A 181 -1.49 -6.04 -7.15
C LEU A 181 -0.82 -7.20 -6.46
N TYR A 182 -1.53 -7.87 -5.55
CA TYR A 182 -1.02 -9.03 -4.83
C TYR A 182 -1.93 -10.24 -4.98
N GLU A 183 -1.32 -11.41 -5.00
CA GLU A 183 -1.96 -12.72 -5.03
C GLU A 183 -1.50 -13.52 -3.81
N LYS A 184 -2.47 -14.07 -3.07
CA LYS A 184 -2.20 -14.99 -1.95
C LYS A 184 -1.92 -16.39 -2.51
N LYS A 185 -0.93 -17.07 -1.94
CA LYS A 185 -0.67 -18.49 -2.21
C LYS A 185 -1.60 -19.40 -1.43
#